data_AF-A0A376LDK3-F1
#
_entry.id   AF-A0A376LDK3-F1
#
_cell.length_a   1.000
_cell.length_b   1.000
_cell.length_c   1.000
_cell.angle_alpha   90.00
_cell.angle_beta   90.00
_cell.angle_gamma   90.00
#
_symmetry.space_group_name_H-M   'P 1'
#
loop_
_entity.id
_entity.type
_entity.pdbx_description
1 polymer ?
#
loop_
_entity_poly.entity_id
_entity_poly.type
_entity_poly.pdbx_seq_one_letter_code
_entity_poly.pdbx_strand_id
1 'polypeptide(L)'
;MIAAKPHKDYHELLGLLLERGMIINDRNRAIRKLSQVGYYRLSGFWYPSRIIATTDKGLSYRTDRFLTGTSFEKTYDLYLFDKKLRLLMIDAIERIEIHVRSVIAHEVGRNDPLAYMSSKYINPKFSSAFEHWVYKQKVKLDESRDDCIEWHRSQGKEIPFWVAVETWDFGQMSKYYAMLNGHMQGKIIRRFWH
;
A
#
# COMPACT_ATOMS: atom_id res chain seq x y z
N MET A 1 23.54 20.73 -9.21
CA MET A 1 22.88 19.41 -9.16
C MET A 1 23.55 18.58 -8.08
N ILE A 2 22.79 17.98 -7.17
CA ILE A 2 23.34 17.01 -6.21
C ILE A 2 23.54 15.71 -6.99
N ALA A 3 24.80 15.30 -7.18
CA ALA A 3 25.12 14.06 -7.89
C ALA A 3 24.58 12.84 -7.14
N ALA A 4 24.20 11.80 -7.88
CA ALA A 4 23.82 10.52 -7.29
C ALA A 4 24.97 9.97 -6.45
N LYS A 5 24.64 9.39 -5.28
CA LYS A 5 25.67 8.78 -4.43
C LYS A 5 26.27 7.57 -5.15
N PRO A 6 27.60 7.40 -5.14
CA PRO A 6 28.24 6.26 -5.78
C PRO A 6 27.81 4.95 -5.10
N HIS A 7 27.83 3.87 -5.87
CA HIS A 7 27.64 2.52 -5.34
C HIS A 7 28.69 2.21 -4.27
N LYS A 8 28.28 1.45 -3.25
CA LYS A 8 29.15 0.94 -2.19
C LYS A 8 28.87 -0.53 -1.99
N ASP A 9 29.93 -1.32 -1.89
CA ASP A 9 29.84 -2.73 -1.53
C ASP A 9 29.34 -2.90 -0.09
N TYR A 10 28.82 -4.09 0.26
CA TYR A 10 28.31 -4.37 1.59
C TYR A 10 29.35 -4.15 2.69
N HIS A 11 30.63 -4.43 2.43
CA HIS A 11 31.71 -4.16 3.38
C HIS A 11 31.92 -2.65 3.59
N GLU A 12 31.86 -1.86 2.52
CA GLU A 12 31.96 -0.40 2.60
C GLU A 12 30.76 0.22 3.31
N LEU A 13 29.55 -0.30 3.07
CA LEU A 13 28.33 0.11 3.75
C LEU A 13 28.40 -0.20 5.25
N LEU A 14 28.93 -1.36 5.63
CA LEU A 14 29.18 -1.71 7.02
C LEU A 14 30.22 -0.77 7.65
N GLY A 15 31.31 -0.48 6.94
CA GLY A 15 32.32 0.49 7.36
C GLY A 15 31.72 1.87 7.62
N LEU A 16 30.86 2.35 6.72
CA LEU A 16 30.16 3.62 6.86
C LEU A 16 29.26 3.68 8.11
N LEU A 17 28.58 2.58 8.45
CA LEU A 17 27.74 2.51 9.65
C LEU A 17 28.58 2.57 10.92
N LEU A 18 29.70 1.84 10.97
CA LEU A 18 30.66 1.90 12.06
C LEU A 18 31.25 3.31 12.22
N GLU A 19 31.70 3.91 11.11
CA GLU A 19 32.25 5.27 11.09
C GLU A 19 31.26 6.27 11.68
N ARG A 20 29.97 6.12 11.39
CA ARG A 20 28.88 6.98 11.89
C ARG A 20 28.49 6.73 13.34
N GLY A 21 29.09 5.75 14.01
CA GLY A 21 28.87 5.44 15.43
C GLY A 21 27.82 4.38 15.70
N MET A 22 27.44 3.57 14.71
CA MET A 22 26.55 2.42 14.93
C MET A 22 27.33 1.25 15.52
N ILE A 23 26.80 0.66 16.59
CA ILE A 23 27.32 -0.57 17.18
C ILE A 23 26.91 -1.75 16.29
N ILE A 24 27.88 -2.59 15.92
CA ILE A 24 27.63 -3.81 15.13
C ILE A 24 28.38 -4.96 15.81
N ASN A 25 27.65 -5.84 16.49
CA ASN A 25 28.26 -6.92 17.25
C ASN A 25 28.64 -8.09 16.34
N ASP A 26 27.79 -8.43 15.37
CA ASP A 26 28.07 -9.46 14.37
C ASP A 26 28.13 -8.86 12.96
N ARG A 27 29.34 -8.56 12.51
CA ARG A 27 29.59 -7.94 11.20
C ARG A 27 29.17 -8.84 10.04
N ASN A 28 29.40 -10.14 10.16
CA ASN A 28 29.04 -11.10 9.10
C ASN A 28 27.52 -11.21 8.97
N ARG A 29 26.80 -11.25 10.09
CA ARG A 29 25.33 -11.18 10.09
C ARG A 29 24.84 -9.85 9.53
N ALA A 30 25.44 -8.73 9.90
CA ALA A 30 25.06 -7.43 9.39
C ALA A 30 25.21 -7.34 7.86
N ILE A 31 26.31 -7.81 7.30
CA ILE A 31 26.53 -7.91 5.83
C ILE A 31 25.45 -8.76 5.18
N ARG A 32 25.18 -9.97 5.71
CA ARG A 32 24.11 -10.83 5.19
C ARG A 32 22.73 -10.15 5.23
N LYS A 33 22.44 -9.35 6.27
CA LYS A 33 21.15 -8.64 6.36
C LYS A 33 21.09 -7.41 5.46
N LEU A 34 22.20 -6.71 5.27
CA LEU A 34 22.31 -5.63 4.29
C LEU A 34 22.10 -6.15 2.86
N SER A 35 22.60 -7.33 2.51
CA SER A 35 22.37 -7.94 1.20
C SER A 35 20.94 -8.45 1.01
N GLN A 36 20.33 -9.03 2.06
CA GLN A 36 18.96 -9.56 1.98
C GLN A 36 17.87 -8.48 1.99
N VAL A 37 18.03 -7.41 2.77
CA VAL A 37 16.99 -6.39 2.98
C VAL A 37 17.28 -5.11 2.21
N GLY A 38 18.55 -4.80 1.98
CA GLY A 38 19.00 -3.56 1.36
C GLY A 38 19.25 -2.43 2.37
N TYR A 39 20.35 -1.71 2.16
CA TYR A 39 20.76 -0.58 3.00
C TYR A 39 19.68 0.50 3.11
N TYR A 40 19.09 0.91 1.98
CA TYR A 40 18.12 2.01 1.96
C TYR A 40 16.84 1.65 2.75
N ARG A 41 16.35 0.42 2.61
CA ARG A 41 15.19 -0.07 3.37
C ARG A 41 15.47 -0.08 4.86
N LEU A 42 16.60 -0.64 5.28
CA LEU A 42 17.00 -0.64 6.69
C LEU A 42 17.26 0.78 7.21
N SER A 43 17.62 1.71 6.33
CA SER A 43 17.91 3.09 6.74
C SER A 43 16.74 3.87 7.29
N GLY A 44 15.51 3.53 6.88
CA GLY A 44 14.32 4.10 7.50
C GLY A 44 14.21 3.76 9.00
N PHE A 45 14.74 2.61 9.42
CA PHE A 45 14.59 2.12 10.79
C PHE A 45 15.62 2.70 11.77
N TRP A 46 16.83 3.04 11.30
CA TRP A 46 17.82 3.76 12.14
C TRP A 46 17.79 5.29 11.94
N TYR A 47 17.01 5.81 10.98
CA TYR A 47 16.89 7.25 10.74
C TYR A 47 16.46 8.03 12.00
N PRO A 48 15.47 7.57 12.80
CA PRO A 48 15.10 8.23 14.05
C PRO A 48 16.19 8.22 15.12
N SER A 49 17.19 7.33 15.00
CA SER A 49 18.33 7.22 15.92
C SER A 49 19.51 8.11 15.54
N ARG A 50 19.37 8.98 14.53
CA ARG A 50 20.39 9.96 14.15
C ARG A 50 20.35 11.19 15.05
N ILE A 51 21.51 11.74 15.39
CA ILE A 51 21.63 12.96 16.20
C ILE A 51 20.95 14.13 15.47
N ILE A 52 20.10 14.88 16.18
CA ILE A 52 19.51 16.13 15.71
C ILE A 52 20.51 17.25 16.04
N ALA A 53 20.87 18.05 15.05
CA ALA A 53 21.64 19.27 15.21
C ALA A 53 20.79 20.48 14.79
N THR A 54 21.05 21.62 15.42
CA THR A 54 20.39 22.88 15.10
C THR A 54 21.40 23.81 14.44
N THR A 55 21.02 24.38 13.30
CA THR A 55 21.80 25.43 12.63
C THR A 55 21.75 26.73 13.41
N ASP A 56 22.71 27.63 13.16
CA ASP A 56 22.75 28.96 13.79
C ASP A 56 21.48 29.81 13.51
N LYS A 57 20.71 29.44 12.48
CA LYS A 57 19.42 30.06 12.11
C LYS A 57 18.21 29.40 12.78
N GLY A 58 18.41 28.52 13.76
CA GLY A 58 17.35 27.84 14.51
C GLY A 58 16.70 26.64 13.82
N LEU A 59 17.15 26.26 12.62
CA LEU A 59 16.59 25.12 11.88
C LEU A 59 17.22 23.80 12.35
N SER A 60 16.39 22.83 12.77
CA SER A 60 16.81 21.49 13.18
C SER A 60 16.93 20.53 11.99
N TYR A 61 17.99 19.71 11.97
CA TYR A 61 18.19 18.66 10.96
C TYR A 61 18.83 17.40 11.56
N ARG A 62 18.64 16.24 10.91
CA ARG A 62 19.26 14.97 11.31
C ARG A 62 20.64 14.86 10.67
N THR A 63 21.66 14.67 11.49
CA THR A 63 23.03 14.42 11.03
C THR A 63 23.19 12.98 10.51
N ASP A 64 24.36 12.65 9.97
CA ASP A 64 24.72 11.27 9.63
C ASP A 64 25.23 10.46 10.84
N ARG A 65 25.44 11.08 12.00
CA ARG A 65 25.93 10.42 13.22
C ARG A 65 24.78 9.80 14.01
N PHE A 66 25.02 8.64 14.60
CA PHE A 66 24.04 7.93 15.43
C PHE A 66 24.12 8.34 16.90
N LEU A 67 22.99 8.25 17.61
CA LEU A 67 22.93 8.36 19.06
C LEU A 67 23.71 7.23 19.72
N THR A 68 24.34 7.51 20.86
CA THR A 68 25.08 6.52 21.64
C THR A 68 24.20 5.31 21.98
N GLY A 69 24.73 4.10 21.79
CA GLY A 69 23.99 2.85 22.05
C GLY A 69 23.10 2.38 20.90
N THR A 70 23.06 3.10 19.77
CA THR A 70 22.38 2.63 18.56
C THR A 70 23.11 1.42 18.00
N SER A 71 22.45 0.26 17.95
CA SER A 71 23.00 -0.96 17.37
C SER A 71 22.25 -1.42 16.12
N PHE A 72 22.99 -2.07 15.22
CA PHE A 72 22.43 -2.66 14.00
C PHE A 72 21.39 -3.73 14.35
N GLU A 73 21.65 -4.56 15.36
CA GLU A 73 20.75 -5.62 15.78
C GLU A 73 19.40 -5.09 16.25
N LYS A 74 19.37 -4.05 17.10
CA LYS A 74 18.11 -3.42 17.53
C LYS A 74 17.36 -2.79 16.37
N THR A 75 18.08 -2.18 15.43
CA THR A 75 17.45 -1.63 14.22
C THR A 75 16.83 -2.74 13.37
N TYR A 76 17.53 -3.86 13.23
CA TYR A 76 17.04 -5.02 12.50
C TYR A 76 15.83 -5.66 13.20
N ASP A 77 15.82 -5.72 14.53
CA ASP A 77 14.69 -6.21 15.32
C ASP A 77 13.46 -5.32 15.14
N LEU A 78 13.64 -3.99 15.09
CA LEU A 78 12.56 -3.05 14.76
C LEU A 78 12.01 -3.30 13.35
N TYR A 79 12.88 -3.56 12.37
CA TYR A 79 12.45 -3.98 11.02
C TYR A 79 11.64 -5.27 11.05
N LEU A 80 12.08 -6.28 11.82
CA LEU A 80 11.35 -7.55 11.95
C LEU A 80 9.99 -7.37 12.63
N PHE A 81 9.91 -6.52 13.65
CA PHE A 81 8.66 -6.16 14.30
C PHE A 81 7.68 -5.51 13.31
N ASP A 82 8.11 -4.47 12.60
CA ASP A 82 7.30 -3.80 11.57
C ASP A 82 6.86 -4.78 10.47
N LYS A 83 7.74 -5.69 10.04
CA LYS A 83 7.38 -6.76 9.10
C LYS A 83 6.24 -7.64 9.62
N LYS A 84 6.32 -8.09 10.88
CA LYS A 84 5.27 -8.91 11.51
C LYS A 84 3.97 -8.12 11.63
N LEU A 85 4.03 -6.87 12.07
CA LEU A 85 2.87 -6.00 12.18
C LEU A 85 2.19 -5.80 10.82
N ARG A 86 2.97 -5.55 9.76
CA ARG A 86 2.44 -5.41 8.39
C ARG A 86 1.67 -6.66 7.94
N LEU A 87 2.15 -7.86 8.27
CA LEU A 87 1.44 -9.10 7.92
C LEU A 87 0.11 -9.22 8.66
N LEU A 88 0.07 -8.90 9.96
CA LEU A 88 -1.17 -8.87 10.73
C LEU A 88 -2.16 -7.83 10.20
N MET A 89 -1.67 -6.65 9.79
CA MET A 89 -2.51 -5.61 9.20
C MET A 89 -3.08 -6.04 7.85
N ILE A 90 -2.30 -6.74 7.01
CA ILE A 90 -2.78 -7.25 5.72
C ILE A 90 -3.90 -8.28 5.94
N ASP A 91 -3.73 -9.24 6.85
CA ASP A 91 -4.79 -10.22 7.19
C ASP A 91 -6.07 -9.55 7.68
N ALA A 92 -5.95 -8.50 8.51
CA ALA A 92 -7.12 -7.75 8.97
C ALA A 92 -7.80 -6.96 7.83
N ILE A 93 -7.03 -6.29 6.98
CA ILE A 93 -7.53 -5.49 5.86
C ILE A 93 -8.22 -6.38 4.81
N GLU A 94 -7.66 -7.55 4.52
CA GLU A 94 -8.22 -8.51 3.56
C GLU A 94 -9.67 -8.88 3.91
N ARG A 95 -9.93 -9.19 5.19
CA ARG A 95 -11.28 -9.53 5.68
C ARG A 95 -12.25 -8.36 5.51
N ILE A 96 -11.81 -7.15 5.82
CA ILE A 96 -12.61 -5.92 5.66
C ILE A 96 -12.88 -5.68 4.18
N GLU A 97 -11.88 -5.82 3.32
CA GLU A 97 -12.00 -5.59 1.88
C GLU A 97 -13.00 -6.55 1.25
N ILE A 98 -12.88 -7.85 1.51
CA ILE A 98 -13.82 -8.86 1.00
C ILE A 98 -15.25 -8.56 1.47
N HIS A 99 -15.42 -8.25 2.76
CA HIS A 99 -16.75 -7.98 3.31
C HIS A 99 -17.39 -6.73 2.68
N VAL A 100 -16.65 -5.62 2.62
CA VAL A 100 -17.15 -4.35 2.07
C VAL A 100 -17.45 -4.49 0.58
N ARG A 101 -16.56 -5.14 -0.18
CA ARG A 101 -16.74 -5.40 -1.61
C ARG A 101 -18.01 -6.22 -1.86
N SER A 102 -18.22 -7.29 -1.10
CA SER A 102 -19.42 -8.13 -1.19
C SER A 102 -20.69 -7.33 -0.94
N VAL A 103 -20.70 -6.49 0.12
CA VAL A 103 -21.84 -5.62 0.45
C VAL A 103 -22.12 -4.61 -0.67
N ILE A 104 -21.09 -3.94 -1.21
CA ILE A 104 -21.25 -2.99 -2.32
C ILE A 104 -21.84 -3.68 -3.54
N ALA A 105 -21.25 -4.80 -3.95
CA ALA A 105 -21.69 -5.57 -5.12
C ALA A 105 -23.15 -5.98 -4.99
N HIS A 106 -23.53 -6.43 -3.80
CA HIS A 106 -24.88 -6.84 -3.51
C HIS A 106 -25.86 -5.66 -3.50
N GLU A 107 -25.62 -4.59 -2.74
CA GLU A 107 -26.58 -3.49 -2.60
C GLU A 107 -26.74 -2.66 -3.88
N VAL A 108 -25.66 -2.46 -4.63
CA VAL A 108 -25.71 -1.69 -5.88
C VAL A 108 -26.12 -2.60 -7.04
N GLY A 109 -25.54 -3.80 -7.15
CA GLY A 109 -25.83 -4.77 -8.22
C GLY A 109 -27.25 -5.36 -8.18
N ARG A 110 -27.94 -5.32 -7.04
CA ARG A 110 -29.38 -5.63 -6.93
C ARG A 110 -30.27 -4.83 -7.87
N ASN A 111 -29.84 -3.63 -8.27
CA ASN A 111 -30.65 -2.75 -9.10
C ASN A 111 -30.41 -3.00 -10.60
N ASP A 112 -29.22 -3.46 -10.98
CA ASP A 112 -28.80 -3.73 -12.35
C ASP A 112 -27.50 -4.57 -12.31
N PRO A 113 -27.40 -5.71 -13.02
CA PRO A 113 -26.17 -6.50 -13.10
C PRO A 113 -24.93 -5.71 -13.54
N LEU A 114 -25.09 -4.60 -14.27
CA LEU A 114 -24.02 -3.72 -14.73
C LEU A 114 -24.00 -2.37 -14.01
N ALA A 115 -24.64 -2.27 -12.84
CA ALA A 115 -24.74 -1.01 -12.10
C ALA A 115 -23.39 -0.33 -11.81
N TYR A 116 -22.28 -1.08 -11.77
CA TYR A 116 -20.94 -0.54 -11.60
C TYR A 116 -20.46 0.34 -12.76
N MET A 117 -21.04 0.19 -13.94
CA MET A 117 -20.78 1.03 -15.12
C MET A 117 -21.82 2.15 -15.31
N SER A 118 -22.85 2.20 -14.46
CA SER A 118 -23.98 3.13 -14.62
C SER A 118 -23.82 4.39 -13.78
N SER A 119 -23.83 5.56 -14.44
CA SER A 119 -23.78 6.87 -13.77
C SER A 119 -25.04 7.18 -12.94
N LYS A 120 -26.12 6.41 -13.10
CA LYS A 120 -27.38 6.53 -12.35
C LYS A 120 -27.18 6.44 -10.83
N TYR A 121 -26.20 5.65 -10.39
CA TYR A 121 -25.92 5.41 -8.96
C TYR A 121 -24.84 6.34 -8.41
N ILE A 122 -24.30 7.23 -9.24
CA ILE A 122 -23.16 8.09 -8.94
C ILE A 122 -23.66 9.50 -8.64
N ASN A 123 -22.99 10.18 -7.71
CA ASN A 123 -23.25 11.59 -7.47
C ASN A 123 -22.76 12.41 -8.68
N PRO A 124 -23.60 13.27 -9.31
CA PRO A 124 -23.22 14.03 -10.50
C PRO A 124 -21.95 14.89 -10.36
N LYS A 125 -21.56 15.27 -9.13
CA LYS A 125 -20.30 15.98 -8.88
C LYS A 125 -19.04 15.17 -9.23
N PHE A 126 -19.17 13.85 -9.37
CA PHE A 126 -18.06 12.94 -9.67
C PHE A 126 -18.10 12.36 -11.08
N SER A 127 -18.93 12.89 -12.00
CA SER A 127 -19.10 12.32 -13.35
C SER A 127 -17.77 12.08 -14.09
N SER A 128 -16.86 13.07 -14.10
CA SER A 128 -15.55 12.92 -14.75
C SER A 128 -14.64 11.91 -14.06
N ALA A 129 -14.65 11.87 -12.72
CA ALA A 129 -13.91 10.89 -11.95
C ALA A 129 -14.45 9.46 -12.17
N PHE A 130 -15.75 9.33 -12.34
CA PHE A 130 -16.42 8.07 -12.62
C PHE A 130 -16.12 7.55 -14.02
N GLU A 131 -16.10 8.41 -15.05
CA GLU A 131 -15.68 8.03 -16.40
C GLU A 131 -14.25 7.47 -16.41
N HIS A 132 -13.33 8.13 -15.71
CA HIS A 132 -11.96 7.65 -15.56
C HIS A 132 -11.88 6.32 -14.79
N TRP A 133 -12.72 6.15 -13.77
CA TRP A 133 -12.82 4.91 -13.01
C TRP A 133 -13.36 3.76 -13.88
N VAL A 134 -14.40 4.01 -14.69
CA VAL A 134 -14.98 3.03 -15.63
C VAL A 134 -13.94 2.61 -16.68
N TYR A 135 -13.19 3.56 -17.23
CA TYR A 135 -12.10 3.26 -18.15
C TYR A 135 -11.07 2.32 -17.51
N LYS A 136 -10.60 2.63 -16.30
CA LYS A 136 -9.68 1.76 -15.55
C LYS A 136 -10.27 0.39 -15.25
N GLN A 137 -11.57 0.33 -14.94
CA GLN A 137 -12.23 -0.94 -14.70
C GLN A 137 -12.26 -1.81 -15.95
N LYS A 138 -12.53 -1.23 -17.12
CA LYS A 138 -12.47 -1.97 -18.40
C LYS A 138 -11.08 -2.54 -18.65
N VAL A 139 -10.03 -1.73 -18.51
CA VAL A 139 -8.64 -2.19 -18.67
C VAL A 139 -8.33 -3.35 -17.71
N LYS A 140 -8.73 -3.26 -16.43
CA LYS A 140 -8.54 -4.35 -15.47
C LYS A 140 -9.30 -5.62 -15.87
N LEU A 141 -10.53 -5.50 -16.36
CA LEU A 141 -11.30 -6.65 -16.83
C LEU A 141 -10.69 -7.28 -18.07
N ASP A 142 -10.07 -6.51 -18.96
CA ASP A 142 -9.41 -6.99 -20.18
C ASP A 142 -8.06 -7.66 -19.89
N GLU A 143 -7.32 -7.17 -18.89
CA GLU A 143 -6.02 -7.73 -18.48
C GLU A 143 -6.14 -8.86 -17.45
N SER A 144 -7.33 -9.05 -16.87
CA SER A 144 -7.58 -10.11 -15.89
C SER A 144 -7.39 -11.50 -16.49
N ARG A 145 -6.74 -12.37 -15.72
CA ARG A 145 -6.53 -13.80 -15.98
C ARG A 145 -7.33 -14.71 -15.05
N ASP A 146 -8.38 -14.16 -14.43
CA ASP A 146 -9.31 -14.94 -13.64
C ASP A 146 -10.17 -15.80 -14.57
N ASP A 147 -10.25 -17.11 -14.29
CA ASP A 147 -10.95 -18.09 -15.13
C ASP A 147 -12.40 -17.70 -15.41
N CYS A 148 -13.10 -17.12 -14.43
CA CYS A 148 -14.50 -16.71 -14.59
C CYS A 148 -14.60 -15.52 -15.55
N ILE A 149 -13.70 -14.54 -15.44
CA ILE A 149 -13.66 -13.37 -16.31
C ILE A 149 -13.24 -13.75 -17.72
N GLU A 150 -12.22 -14.59 -17.87
CA GLU A 150 -11.79 -15.11 -19.18
C GLU A 150 -12.92 -15.88 -19.86
N TRP A 151 -13.66 -16.71 -19.12
CA TRP A 151 -14.82 -17.41 -19.64
C TRP A 151 -15.88 -16.43 -20.16
N HIS A 152 -16.29 -15.42 -19.37
CA HIS A 152 -17.26 -14.41 -19.82
C HIS A 152 -16.81 -13.73 -21.12
N ARG A 153 -15.53 -13.32 -21.19
CA ARG A 153 -14.95 -12.68 -22.37
C ARG A 153 -14.95 -13.60 -23.59
N SER A 154 -14.53 -14.86 -23.42
CA SER A 154 -14.49 -15.85 -24.51
C SER A 154 -15.87 -16.15 -25.11
N GLN A 155 -16.92 -16.04 -24.27
CA GLN A 155 -18.31 -16.27 -24.66
C GLN A 155 -19.01 -15.00 -25.15
N GLY A 156 -18.32 -13.85 -25.18
CA GLY A 156 -18.91 -12.55 -25.53
C GLY A 156 -20.00 -12.10 -24.54
N LYS A 157 -19.94 -12.58 -23.29
CA LYS A 157 -20.91 -12.26 -22.24
C LYS A 157 -20.47 -11.04 -21.45
N GLU A 158 -21.46 -10.25 -21.03
CA GLU A 158 -21.23 -9.14 -20.12
C GLU A 158 -20.78 -9.66 -18.75
N ILE A 159 -19.91 -8.90 -18.08
CA ILE A 159 -19.37 -9.26 -16.77
C ILE A 159 -20.22 -8.60 -15.69
N PRO A 160 -21.00 -9.37 -14.91
CA PRO A 160 -21.88 -8.80 -13.90
C PRO A 160 -21.09 -8.24 -12.70
N PHE A 161 -21.73 -7.38 -11.92
CA PHE A 161 -21.12 -6.64 -10.81
C PHE A 161 -20.37 -7.56 -9.84
N TRP A 162 -20.99 -8.66 -9.39
CA TRP A 162 -20.41 -9.60 -8.43
C TRP A 162 -19.20 -10.37 -8.97
N VAL A 163 -18.99 -10.41 -10.29
CA VAL A 163 -17.75 -10.92 -10.89
C VAL A 163 -16.74 -9.79 -11.06
N ALA A 164 -17.19 -8.62 -11.54
CA ALA A 164 -16.33 -7.48 -11.79
C ALA A 164 -15.62 -6.95 -10.54
N VAL A 165 -16.25 -7.08 -9.37
CA VAL A 165 -15.66 -6.62 -8.11
C VAL A 165 -14.45 -7.43 -7.67
N GLU A 166 -14.31 -8.68 -8.13
CA GLU A 166 -13.17 -9.52 -7.76
C GLU A 166 -11.83 -8.99 -8.30
N THR A 167 -11.87 -8.08 -9.27
CA THR A 167 -10.67 -7.37 -9.77
C THR A 167 -10.34 -6.10 -9.00
N TRP A 168 -11.16 -5.72 -8.02
CA TRP A 168 -10.98 -4.46 -7.29
C TRP A 168 -9.96 -4.65 -6.17
N ASP A 169 -9.10 -3.65 -5.99
CA ASP A 169 -8.31 -3.50 -4.76
C ASP A 169 -9.04 -2.54 -3.80
N PHE A 170 -8.58 -2.46 -2.55
CA PHE A 170 -9.11 -1.53 -1.55
C PHE A 170 -9.25 -0.09 -2.07
N GLY A 171 -8.25 0.38 -2.84
CA GLY A 171 -8.22 1.74 -3.36
C GLY A 171 -9.31 1.99 -4.41
N GLN A 172 -9.54 1.03 -5.30
CA GLN A 172 -10.58 1.11 -6.33
C GLN A 172 -11.98 1.02 -5.73
N MET A 173 -12.18 0.09 -4.80
CA MET A 173 -13.43 -0.06 -4.04
C MET A 173 -13.76 1.22 -3.27
N SER A 174 -12.79 1.77 -2.54
CA SER A 174 -12.95 3.01 -1.76
C SER A 174 -13.34 4.19 -2.66
N LYS A 175 -12.70 4.35 -3.82
CA LYS A 175 -13.06 5.39 -4.80
C LYS A 175 -14.46 5.20 -5.34
N TYR A 176 -14.83 3.99 -5.73
CA TYR A 176 -16.18 3.70 -6.24
C TYR A 176 -17.23 4.07 -5.18
N TYR A 177 -17.05 3.60 -3.95
CA TYR A 177 -17.93 3.91 -2.83
C TYR A 177 -18.05 5.42 -2.57
N ALA A 178 -16.93 6.16 -2.59
CA ALA A 178 -16.93 7.61 -2.39
C ALA A 178 -17.71 8.37 -3.48
N MET A 179 -17.76 7.83 -4.70
CA MET A 179 -18.48 8.43 -5.83
C MET A 179 -19.98 8.14 -5.84
N LEU A 180 -20.44 7.08 -5.16
CA LEU A 180 -21.85 6.73 -5.07
C LEU A 180 -22.69 7.89 -4.53
N ASN A 181 -23.95 7.96 -4.97
CA ASN A 181 -24.91 8.90 -4.41
C ASN A 181 -25.24 8.56 -2.94
N GLY A 182 -25.75 9.54 -2.20
CA GLY A 182 -25.99 9.39 -0.75
C GLY A 182 -26.99 8.28 -0.40
N HIS A 183 -27.91 7.96 -1.30
CA HIS A 183 -28.86 6.85 -1.13
C HIS A 183 -28.14 5.49 -1.14
N MET A 184 -27.27 5.25 -2.12
CA MET A 184 -26.49 4.00 -2.19
C MET A 184 -25.51 3.89 -1.03
N GLN A 185 -24.80 4.97 -0.69
CA GLN A 185 -23.90 4.99 0.48
C GLN A 185 -24.66 4.64 1.76
N GLY A 186 -25.84 5.23 1.98
CA GLY A 186 -26.68 4.95 3.13
C GLY A 186 -27.13 3.49 3.21
N LYS A 187 -27.50 2.86 2.08
CA LYS A 187 -27.85 1.43 2.04
C LYS A 187 -26.68 0.53 2.45
N ILE A 188 -25.49 0.82 1.91
CA ILE A 188 -24.27 0.05 2.20
C ILE A 188 -23.89 0.19 3.67
N ILE A 189 -23.85 1.41 4.21
CA ILE A 189 -23.48 1.65 5.61
C ILE A 189 -24.36 0.85 6.56
N ARG A 190 -25.69 0.82 6.35
CA ARG A 190 -26.64 0.11 7.22
C ARG A 190 -26.32 -1.38 7.39
N ARG A 191 -25.57 -2.00 6.47
CA ARG A 191 -25.20 -3.42 6.56
C ARG A 191 -24.11 -3.71 7.59
N PHE A 192 -23.41 -2.69 8.10
CA PHE A 192 -22.32 -2.83 9.07
C PHE A 192 -22.70 -2.45 10.51
N TRP A 193 -23.95 -2.04 10.76
CA TRP A 193 -24.44 -1.67 12.11
C TRP A 193 -25.28 -2.77 12.78
N HIS A 194 -25.13 -4.01 12.34
CA HIS A 194 -25.78 -5.21 12.86
C HIS A 194 -24.71 -6.22 13.26
#